data_AF-A0A4R4PRM0-F1
#
_entry.id   AF-A0A4R4PRM0-F1
#
_cell.length_a   1.000
_cell.length_b   1.000
_cell.length_c   1.000
_cell.angle_alpha   90.00
_cell.angle_beta   90.00
_cell.angle_gamma   90.00
#
_symmetry.space_group_name_H-M   'P 1'
#
loop_
_entity.id
_entity.type
_entity.pdbx_description
1 polymer ?
#
loop_
_entity_poly.entity_id
_entity_poly.type
_entity_poly.pdbx_seq_one_letter_code
_entity_poly.pdbx_strand_id
1 'polypeptide(L)'
;MKILLVVVIVALVVGALIWLRREAAARAARELADVRADAHRWYERLGGQVMNLHGDEPAVRQALVDASERYNAAGSQLEQAGTVHQYRLARETALEGLAYARAARIALGIDPGPELPPLTAAAGAGELTRERQVEVQGQTFKAGPQPGRETPYYYPGGRFQGRPVPAGWYSTPWWKTALGAGAGVLGGVLIADALFSPAFADPGYGYEAGYQEGFADGNDFGDQGGADQGGDFGGGDFGG
;
A
#
# COMPACT_ATOMS: atom_id res chain seq x y z
N MET A 1 62.41 -10.47 -15.15
CA MET A 1 61.82 -9.17 -14.73
C MET A 1 60.40 -8.96 -15.27
N LYS A 2 60.16 -9.03 -16.59
CA LYS A 2 58.82 -8.82 -17.18
C LYS A 2 57.71 -9.73 -16.62
N ILE A 3 57.98 -11.03 -16.49
CA ILE A 3 57.00 -12.01 -15.97
C ILE A 3 56.63 -11.72 -14.50
N LEU A 4 57.61 -11.36 -13.67
CA LEU A 4 57.39 -11.05 -12.26
C LEU A 4 56.53 -9.78 -12.09
N LEU A 5 56.75 -8.78 -12.94
CA LEU A 5 55.92 -7.57 -12.99
C LEU A 5 54.48 -7.88 -13.41
N VAL A 6 54.28 -8.77 -14.39
CA VAL A 6 52.94 -9.23 -14.79
C VAL A 6 52.24 -9.96 -13.65
N VAL A 7 52.94 -10.85 -12.93
CA VAL A 7 52.36 -11.58 -11.78
C VAL A 7 51.93 -10.64 -10.65
N VAL A 8 52.74 -9.62 -10.34
CA VAL A 8 52.41 -8.62 -9.31
C VAL A 8 51.17 -7.81 -9.72
N ILE A 9 51.08 -7.38 -10.98
CA ILE A 9 49.91 -6.65 -11.47
C ILE A 9 48.64 -7.52 -11.38
N VAL A 10 48.73 -8.78 -11.80
CA VAL A 10 47.59 -9.71 -11.69
C VAL A 10 47.16 -9.90 -10.23
N ALA A 11 48.11 -10.06 -9.31
CA ALA A 11 47.80 -10.18 -7.89
C ALA A 11 47.12 -8.92 -7.32
N LEU A 12 47.57 -7.72 -7.72
CA LEU A 12 46.94 -6.45 -7.32
C LEU A 12 45.53 -6.32 -7.89
N VAL A 13 45.31 -6.66 -9.16
CA VAL A 13 43.98 -6.62 -9.79
C VAL A 13 43.03 -7.59 -9.11
N VAL A 14 43.47 -8.83 -8.86
CA VAL A 14 42.66 -9.84 -8.15
C VAL A 14 42.35 -9.39 -6.72
N GLY A 15 43.34 -8.83 -6.01
CA GLY A 15 43.15 -8.28 -4.67
C GLY A 15 42.13 -7.14 -4.64
N ALA A 16 42.23 -6.20 -5.58
CA ALA A 16 41.28 -5.10 -5.73
C ALA A 16 39.85 -5.61 -6.05
N LEU A 17 39.71 -6.59 -6.96
CA LEU A 17 38.42 -7.19 -7.29
C LEU A 17 37.78 -7.90 -6.09
N ILE A 18 38.56 -8.64 -5.29
CA ILE A 18 38.06 -9.30 -4.07
C ILE A 18 37.61 -8.25 -3.05
N TRP A 19 38.41 -7.20 -2.84
CA TRP A 19 38.07 -6.13 -1.90
C TRP A 19 36.78 -5.41 -2.31
N LEU A 20 36.64 -5.01 -3.58
CA LEU A 20 35.42 -4.36 -4.10
C LEU A 20 34.18 -5.25 -3.93
N ARG A 21 34.30 -6.57 -4.19
CA ARG A 21 33.20 -7.52 -3.98
C ARG A 21 32.81 -7.64 -2.50
N ARG A 22 33.79 -7.69 -1.59
CA ARG A 22 33.52 -7.75 -0.15
C ARG A 22 32.85 -6.47 0.35
N GLU A 23 33.27 -5.31 -0.12
CA GLU A 23 32.64 -4.04 0.24
C GLU A 23 31.22 -3.92 -0.29
N ALA A 24 30.97 -4.36 -1.53
CA ALA A 24 29.62 -4.41 -2.10
C ALA A 24 28.71 -5.34 -1.27
N ALA A 25 29.18 -6.55 -0.95
CA ALA A 25 28.44 -7.49 -0.11
C ALA A 25 28.17 -6.94 1.29
N ALA A 26 29.16 -6.29 1.91
CA ALA A 26 29.01 -5.68 3.23
C ALA A 26 28.04 -4.48 3.24
N ARG A 27 27.92 -3.75 2.12
CA ARG A 27 26.91 -2.68 1.97
C ARG A 27 25.51 -3.27 1.82
N ALA A 28 25.35 -4.25 0.94
CA ALA A 28 24.06 -4.93 0.75
C ALA A 28 23.55 -5.59 2.04
N ALA A 29 24.43 -6.21 2.82
CA ALA A 29 24.08 -6.82 4.11
C ALA A 29 23.62 -5.77 5.14
N ARG A 30 24.25 -4.60 5.17
CA ARG A 30 23.85 -3.49 6.04
C ARG A 30 22.49 -2.93 5.66
N GLU A 31 22.28 -2.63 4.37
CA GLU A 31 20.99 -2.15 3.88
C GLU A 31 19.86 -3.14 4.21
N LEU A 32 20.10 -4.44 3.99
CA LEU A 32 19.14 -5.48 4.33
C LEU A 32 18.84 -5.53 5.84
N ALA A 33 19.86 -5.41 6.69
CA ALA A 33 19.68 -5.38 8.14
C ALA A 33 18.87 -4.16 8.61
N ASP A 34 19.12 -2.99 8.02
CA ASP A 34 18.42 -1.75 8.37
C ASP A 34 16.93 -1.83 8.01
N VAL A 35 16.59 -2.26 6.78
CA VAL A 35 15.18 -2.40 6.37
C VAL A 35 14.46 -3.52 7.12
N ARG A 36 15.17 -4.60 7.47
CA ARG A 36 14.63 -5.66 8.32
C ARG A 36 14.26 -5.08 9.70
N ALA A 37 15.17 -4.34 10.32
CA ALA A 37 14.95 -3.74 11.63
C ALA A 37 13.78 -2.74 11.61
N ASP A 38 13.68 -1.90 10.59
CA ASP A 38 12.55 -0.97 10.44
C ASP A 38 11.22 -1.73 10.28
N ALA A 39 11.17 -2.75 9.43
CA ALA A 39 9.96 -3.56 9.24
C ALA A 39 9.51 -4.24 10.55
N HIS A 40 10.45 -4.83 11.32
CA HIS A 40 10.15 -5.41 12.63
C HIS A 40 9.63 -4.35 13.60
N ARG A 41 10.25 -3.17 13.67
CA ARG A 41 9.81 -2.09 14.56
C ARG A 41 8.34 -1.72 14.34
N TRP A 42 7.90 -1.61 13.09
CA TRP A 42 6.49 -1.30 12.77
C TRP A 42 5.55 -2.46 13.08
N TYR A 43 5.98 -3.70 12.80
CA TYR A 43 5.24 -4.90 13.14
C TYR A 43 5.02 -5.07 14.66
N GLU A 44 6.07 -4.89 15.46
CA GLU A 44 5.97 -4.95 16.93
C GLU A 44 5.03 -3.85 17.47
N ARG A 45 5.10 -2.64 16.90
CA ARG A 45 4.19 -1.55 17.25
C ARG A 45 2.74 -1.92 16.93
N LEU A 46 2.48 -2.55 15.78
CA LEU A 46 1.16 -3.05 15.40
C LEU A 46 0.67 -4.12 16.38
N GLY A 47 1.51 -5.11 16.69
CA GLY A 47 1.21 -6.15 17.67
C GLY A 47 0.81 -5.56 19.02
N GLY A 48 1.53 -4.53 19.47
CA GLY A 48 1.18 -3.76 20.67
C GLY A 48 -0.22 -3.12 20.61
N GLN A 49 -0.67 -2.63 19.46
CA GLN A 49 -2.04 -2.09 19.34
C GLN A 49 -3.09 -3.20 19.34
N VAL A 50 -2.89 -4.25 18.53
CA VAL A 50 -3.85 -5.36 18.37
C VAL A 50 -4.08 -6.09 19.70
N MET A 51 -3.05 -6.26 20.51
CA MET A 51 -3.16 -7.00 21.78
C MET A 51 -3.76 -6.17 22.93
N ASN A 52 -3.73 -4.84 22.85
CA ASN A 52 -4.15 -3.97 23.97
C ASN A 52 -5.49 -3.25 23.70
N LEU A 53 -5.83 -2.98 22.45
CA LEU A 53 -7.08 -2.30 22.10
C LEU A 53 -8.24 -3.31 22.04
N HIS A 54 -9.38 -2.92 22.61
CA HIS A 54 -10.62 -3.69 22.57
C HIS A 54 -11.81 -2.74 22.75
N GLY A 55 -12.98 -3.16 22.29
CA GLY A 55 -14.24 -2.42 22.45
C GLY A 55 -15.38 -3.09 21.70
N ASP A 56 -16.62 -2.81 22.10
CA ASP A 56 -17.80 -3.51 21.59
C ASP A 56 -18.47 -2.81 20.39
N GLU A 57 -18.20 -1.51 20.22
CA GLU A 57 -18.76 -0.73 19.11
C GLU A 57 -18.39 -1.34 17.76
N PRO A 58 -19.33 -1.46 16.80
CA PRO A 58 -19.09 -2.12 15.52
C PRO A 58 -17.87 -1.56 14.77
N ALA A 59 -17.70 -0.24 14.74
CA ALA A 59 -16.56 0.43 14.13
C ALA A 59 -15.21 0.03 14.76
N VAL A 60 -15.16 -0.07 16.09
CA VAL A 60 -13.98 -0.50 16.83
C VAL A 60 -13.66 -1.95 16.52
N ARG A 61 -14.64 -2.85 16.61
CA ARG A 61 -14.45 -4.28 16.34
C ARG A 61 -13.95 -4.52 14.92
N GLN A 62 -14.58 -3.91 13.91
CA GLN A 62 -14.18 -4.07 12.52
C GLN A 62 -12.76 -3.55 12.27
N ALA A 63 -12.43 -2.36 12.78
CA ALA A 63 -11.10 -1.80 12.64
C ALA A 63 -10.03 -2.68 13.33
N LEU A 64 -10.32 -3.28 14.49
CA LEU A 64 -9.38 -4.19 15.15
C LEU A 64 -9.26 -5.55 14.44
N VAL A 65 -10.33 -6.06 13.85
CA VAL A 65 -10.28 -7.25 12.98
C VAL A 65 -9.37 -6.97 11.79
N ASP A 66 -9.55 -5.86 11.09
CA ASP A 66 -8.73 -5.47 9.94
C ASP A 66 -7.26 -5.25 10.35
N ALA A 67 -7.00 -4.62 11.50
CA ALA A 67 -5.66 -4.48 12.04
C ALA A 67 -5.01 -5.85 12.32
N SER A 68 -5.77 -6.79 12.86
CA SER A 68 -5.31 -8.15 13.18
C SER A 68 -5.02 -8.97 11.92
N GLU A 69 -5.84 -8.84 10.88
CA GLU A 69 -5.58 -9.43 9.56
C GLU A 69 -4.23 -8.95 9.01
N ARG A 70 -3.97 -7.63 9.09
CA ARG A 70 -2.70 -7.07 8.63
C ARG A 70 -1.53 -7.43 9.52
N TYR A 71 -1.74 -7.60 10.82
CA TYR A 71 -0.71 -8.13 11.72
C TYR A 71 -0.29 -9.54 11.30
N ASN A 72 -1.24 -10.46 11.09
CA ASN A 72 -0.93 -11.82 10.66
C ASN A 72 -0.24 -11.85 9.28
N ALA A 73 -0.71 -11.02 8.33
CA ALA A 73 -0.09 -10.90 7.02
C ALA A 73 1.34 -10.35 7.10
N ALA A 74 1.58 -9.28 7.86
CA ALA A 74 2.91 -8.71 8.04
C ALA A 74 3.86 -9.72 8.71
N GLY A 75 3.39 -10.46 9.72
CA GLY A 75 4.17 -11.52 10.37
C GLY A 75 4.63 -12.59 9.38
N SER A 76 3.70 -13.14 8.59
CA SER A 76 4.04 -14.16 7.59
C SER A 76 4.99 -13.63 6.49
N GLN A 77 4.84 -12.36 6.08
CA GLN A 77 5.76 -11.70 5.15
C GLN A 77 7.16 -11.51 5.76
N LEU A 78 7.26 -11.11 7.04
CA LEU A 78 8.54 -10.95 7.74
C LEU A 78 9.30 -12.27 7.87
N GLU A 79 8.59 -13.36 8.15
CA GLU A 79 9.17 -14.71 8.27
C GLU A 79 9.79 -15.20 6.95
N GLN A 80 9.15 -14.88 5.81
CA GLN A 80 9.57 -15.32 4.49
C GLN A 80 10.51 -14.33 3.78
N ALA A 81 10.63 -13.09 4.27
CA ALA A 81 11.41 -12.04 3.62
C ALA A 81 12.93 -12.31 3.69
N GLY A 82 13.57 -12.25 2.53
CA GLY A 82 15.04 -12.34 2.37
C GLY A 82 15.64 -11.21 1.53
N THR A 83 14.82 -10.27 1.04
CA THR A 83 15.27 -9.16 0.18
C THR A 83 14.79 -7.82 0.73
N VAL A 84 15.47 -6.74 0.33
CA VAL A 84 15.10 -5.37 0.70
C VAL A 84 13.65 -5.05 0.31
N HIS A 85 13.23 -5.47 -0.89
CA HIS A 85 11.87 -5.26 -1.36
C HIS A 85 10.83 -5.98 -0.49
N GLN A 86 11.06 -7.26 -0.15
CA GLN A 86 10.15 -8.03 0.70
C GLN A 86 10.00 -7.43 2.10
N TYR A 87 11.08 -6.95 2.72
CA TYR A 87 10.96 -6.23 4.00
C TYR A 87 10.20 -4.92 3.89
N ARG A 88 10.34 -4.19 2.78
CA ARG A 88 9.54 -2.98 2.53
C ARG A 88 8.04 -3.30 2.36
N LEU A 89 7.69 -4.41 1.70
CA LEU A 89 6.30 -4.88 1.62
C LEU A 89 5.74 -5.26 3.00
N ALA A 90 6.52 -5.97 3.82
CA ALA A 90 6.13 -6.30 5.19
C ALA A 90 5.91 -5.06 6.06
N ARG A 91 6.80 -4.07 5.94
CA ARG A 91 6.64 -2.76 6.57
C ARG A 91 5.35 -2.06 6.12
N GLU A 92 5.06 -2.04 4.82
CA GLU A 92 3.84 -1.42 4.28
C GLU A 92 2.58 -2.09 4.84
N THR A 93 2.57 -3.42 4.90
CA THR A 93 1.46 -4.19 5.49
C THR A 93 1.28 -3.84 6.98
N ALA A 94 2.37 -3.71 7.74
CA ALA A 94 2.30 -3.31 9.15
C ALA A 94 1.79 -1.87 9.33
N LEU A 95 2.19 -0.94 8.45
CA LEU A 95 1.69 0.44 8.45
C LEU A 95 0.19 0.49 8.14
N GLU A 96 -0.29 -0.33 7.21
CA GLU A 96 -1.72 -0.40 6.93
C GLU A 96 -2.50 -0.95 8.13
N GLY A 97 -1.98 -1.98 8.80
CA GLY A 97 -2.53 -2.45 10.08
C GLY A 97 -2.58 -1.37 11.14
N LEU A 98 -1.54 -0.52 11.23
CA LEU A 98 -1.52 0.61 12.16
C LEU A 98 -2.53 1.69 11.79
N ALA A 99 -2.85 1.88 10.51
CA ALA A 99 -3.92 2.78 10.09
C ALA A 99 -5.29 2.29 10.59
N TYR A 100 -5.56 0.99 10.52
CA TYR A 100 -6.76 0.40 11.13
C TYR A 100 -6.76 0.49 12.66
N ALA A 101 -5.63 0.23 13.32
CA ALA A 101 -5.52 0.42 14.77
C ALA A 101 -5.77 1.88 15.18
N ARG A 102 -5.26 2.85 14.40
CA ARG A 102 -5.56 4.28 14.58
C ARG A 102 -7.05 4.56 14.42
N ALA A 103 -7.71 3.99 13.41
CA ALA A 103 -9.14 4.11 13.22
C ALA A 103 -9.94 3.54 14.42
N ALA A 104 -9.52 2.41 14.98
CA ALA A 104 -10.12 1.86 16.19
C ALA A 104 -9.98 2.82 17.39
N ARG A 105 -8.82 3.48 17.56
CA ARG A 105 -8.61 4.50 18.60
C ARG A 105 -9.52 5.71 18.42
N ILE A 106 -9.69 6.19 17.19
CA ILE A 106 -10.64 7.27 16.86
C ILE A 106 -12.07 6.85 17.22
N ALA A 107 -12.48 5.64 16.85
CA ALA A 107 -13.81 5.11 17.18
C ALA A 107 -14.02 4.88 18.69
N LEU A 108 -12.95 4.63 19.45
CA LEU A 108 -12.96 4.59 20.91
C LEU A 108 -13.00 5.98 21.57
N GLY A 109 -12.84 7.07 20.80
CA GLY A 109 -12.76 8.43 21.32
C GLY A 109 -11.50 8.71 22.13
N ILE A 110 -10.43 7.94 21.91
CA ILE A 110 -9.13 8.14 22.57
C ILE A 110 -8.12 8.74 21.59
N ASP A 111 -6.99 9.23 22.11
CA ASP A 111 -5.90 9.78 21.31
C ASP A 111 -5.54 8.82 20.15
N PRO A 112 -5.58 9.24 18.86
CA PRO A 112 -5.23 8.38 17.72
C PRO A 112 -3.79 7.88 17.75
N GLY A 113 -2.91 8.52 18.53
CA GLY A 113 -1.48 8.25 18.57
C GLY A 113 -0.72 9.00 17.49
N PRO A 114 0.62 8.83 17.44
CA PRO A 114 1.47 9.64 16.58
C PRO A 114 1.23 9.31 15.11
N GLU A 115 1.43 10.33 14.26
CA GLU A 115 1.27 10.21 12.81
C GLU A 115 2.07 9.05 12.24
N LEU A 116 1.45 8.39 11.25
CA LEU A 116 2.03 7.28 10.53
C LEU A 116 2.63 7.78 9.23
N PRO A 117 3.73 7.18 8.74
CA PRO A 117 4.15 7.37 7.37
C PRO A 117 2.98 7.15 6.40
N PRO A 118 2.85 7.96 5.35
CA PRO A 118 1.78 7.79 4.37
C PRO A 118 1.90 6.43 3.68
N LEU A 119 0.76 5.77 3.47
CA LEU A 119 0.71 4.52 2.73
C LEU A 119 0.92 4.79 1.25
N THR A 120 1.76 3.97 0.63
CA THR A 120 2.00 3.98 -0.82
C THR A 120 0.70 3.72 -1.57
N ALA A 121 -0.13 2.79 -1.07
CA ALA A 121 -1.41 2.46 -1.66
C ALA A 121 -2.39 3.66 -1.65
N ALA A 122 -2.35 4.49 -0.61
CA ALA A 122 -3.23 5.65 -0.42
C ALA A 122 -2.76 6.93 -1.12
N ALA A 123 -1.61 6.89 -1.80
CA ALA A 123 -1.05 8.05 -2.49
C ALA A 123 -2.04 8.63 -3.52
N GLY A 124 -2.36 9.92 -3.37
CA GLY A 124 -3.28 10.63 -4.26
C GLY A 124 -4.78 10.29 -4.06
N ALA A 125 -5.13 9.47 -3.07
CA ALA A 125 -6.52 9.06 -2.86
C ALA A 125 -7.36 10.10 -2.07
N GLY A 126 -6.72 10.91 -1.23
CA GLY A 126 -7.37 11.91 -0.37
C GLY A 126 -8.12 11.30 0.82
N GLU A 127 -8.92 12.11 1.52
CA GLU A 127 -9.73 11.72 2.68
C GLU A 127 -11.13 12.32 2.56
N LEU A 128 -12.14 11.61 3.07
CA LEU A 128 -13.51 12.11 3.16
C LEU A 128 -13.60 13.24 4.19
N THR A 129 -14.08 14.41 3.77
CA THR A 129 -14.27 15.57 4.65
C THR A 129 -15.73 15.82 5.03
N ARG A 130 -16.67 15.15 4.37
CA ARG A 130 -18.11 15.30 4.57
C ARG A 130 -18.82 13.96 4.51
N GLU A 131 -19.92 13.87 5.22
CA GLU A 131 -20.84 12.74 5.13
C GLU A 131 -21.53 12.69 3.76
N ARG A 132 -21.77 11.48 3.26
CA ARG A 132 -22.40 11.19 1.98
C ARG A 132 -23.33 10.01 2.14
N GLN A 133 -24.48 10.08 1.46
CA GLN A 133 -25.44 8.99 1.39
C GLN A 133 -25.96 8.88 -0.04
N VAL A 134 -25.99 7.66 -0.58
CA VAL A 134 -26.49 7.36 -1.92
C VAL A 134 -27.34 6.10 -1.91
N GLU A 135 -28.23 5.99 -2.90
CA GLU A 135 -29.02 4.79 -3.12
C GLU A 135 -28.55 4.13 -4.43
N VAL A 136 -28.15 2.86 -4.33
CA VAL A 136 -27.69 2.06 -5.49
C VAL A 136 -28.46 0.76 -5.47
N GLN A 137 -29.21 0.49 -6.54
CA GLN A 137 -30.01 -0.73 -6.69
C GLN A 137 -30.96 -0.99 -5.50
N GLY A 138 -31.56 0.06 -4.94
CA GLY A 138 -32.48 -0.04 -3.79
C GLY A 138 -31.79 -0.25 -2.44
N GLN A 139 -30.46 -0.16 -2.37
CA GLN A 139 -29.68 -0.21 -1.13
C GLN A 139 -29.06 1.15 -0.82
N THR A 140 -29.12 1.54 0.45
CA THR A 140 -28.50 2.79 0.92
C THR A 140 -27.04 2.55 1.32
N PHE A 141 -26.14 3.37 0.79
CA PHE A 141 -24.72 3.39 1.12
C PHE A 141 -24.35 4.72 1.75
N LYS A 142 -23.60 4.68 2.85
CA LYS A 142 -23.15 5.86 3.60
C LYS A 142 -21.63 5.88 3.68
N ALA A 143 -21.05 7.07 3.67
CA ALA A 143 -19.63 7.29 3.89
C ALA A 143 -19.37 8.63 4.59
N GLY A 144 -18.29 8.76 5.36
CA GLY A 144 -17.96 10.03 6.02
C GLY A 144 -16.60 10.03 6.75
N PRO A 145 -16.21 11.20 7.31
CA PRO A 145 -14.96 11.37 8.06
C PRO A 145 -14.97 10.67 9.42
N GLN A 146 -16.14 10.45 10.01
CA GLN A 146 -16.29 9.98 11.39
C GLN A 146 -16.79 8.54 11.46
N PRO A 147 -16.34 7.75 12.46
CA PRO A 147 -16.90 6.44 12.73
C PRO A 147 -18.34 6.56 13.17
N GLY A 148 -19.16 5.59 12.76
CA GLY A 148 -20.55 5.52 13.17
C GLY A 148 -21.07 4.09 13.15
N ARG A 149 -22.22 3.87 13.81
CA ARG A 149 -22.90 2.57 13.78
C ARG A 149 -23.33 2.17 12.36
N GLU A 150 -23.63 3.16 11.53
CA GLU A 150 -24.01 2.97 10.12
C GLU A 150 -22.82 2.98 9.16
N THR A 151 -21.63 3.32 9.64
CA THR A 151 -20.37 3.37 8.87
C THR A 151 -19.24 2.63 9.60
N PRO A 152 -19.39 1.32 9.90
CA PRO A 152 -18.44 0.62 10.75
C PRO A 152 -17.13 0.22 10.04
N TYR A 153 -17.04 0.37 8.72
CA TYR A 153 -15.88 -0.07 7.95
C TYR A 153 -14.97 1.11 7.65
N TYR A 154 -13.76 1.10 8.23
CA TYR A 154 -12.74 2.07 7.87
C TYR A 154 -12.00 1.62 6.61
N TYR A 155 -11.65 2.57 5.75
CA TYR A 155 -10.71 2.38 4.65
C TYR A 155 -9.56 3.39 4.80
N PRO A 156 -8.30 2.97 4.77
CA PRO A 156 -7.15 3.88 4.90
C PRO A 156 -6.87 4.69 3.63
N GLY A 157 -7.66 4.51 2.57
CA GLY A 157 -7.46 5.14 1.27
C GLY A 157 -6.68 4.24 0.32
N GLY A 158 -6.92 4.40 -0.98
CA GLY A 158 -6.21 3.65 -2.00
C GLY A 158 -6.83 3.71 -3.37
N ARG A 159 -6.63 2.66 -4.17
CA ARG A 159 -7.18 2.58 -5.52
C ARG A 159 -8.04 1.34 -5.68
N PHE A 160 -9.22 1.49 -6.27
CA PHE A 160 -10.11 0.40 -6.64
C PHE A 160 -10.37 0.48 -8.15
N GLN A 161 -9.97 -0.56 -8.89
CA GLN A 161 -10.04 -0.60 -10.36
C GLN A 161 -9.41 0.64 -11.02
N GLY A 162 -8.22 1.05 -10.55
CA GLY A 162 -7.49 2.22 -11.05
C GLY A 162 -7.97 3.57 -10.51
N ARG A 163 -9.16 3.63 -9.90
CA ARG A 163 -9.77 4.86 -9.40
C ARG A 163 -9.37 5.14 -7.95
N PRO A 164 -9.05 6.39 -7.58
CA PRO A 164 -8.78 6.76 -6.20
C PRO A 164 -10.04 6.59 -5.35
N VAL A 165 -9.88 5.98 -4.18
CA VAL A 165 -10.92 5.83 -3.16
C VAL A 165 -10.37 6.48 -1.89
N PRO A 166 -11.00 7.57 -1.40
CA PRO A 166 -10.47 8.34 -0.28
C PRO A 166 -10.48 7.53 1.02
N ALA A 167 -9.62 7.92 1.95
CA ALA A 167 -9.68 7.41 3.31
C ALA A 167 -11.00 7.84 3.99
N GLY A 168 -11.55 7.00 4.86
CA GLY A 168 -12.75 7.34 5.63
C GLY A 168 -13.54 6.12 6.10
N TRP A 169 -14.73 6.38 6.62
CA TRP A 169 -15.65 5.37 7.16
C TRP A 169 -16.80 5.13 6.20
N TYR A 170 -17.19 3.87 6.05
CA TYR A 170 -18.17 3.41 5.07
C TYR A 170 -19.16 2.42 5.68
N SER A 171 -20.37 2.40 5.14
CA SER A 171 -21.44 1.48 5.56
C SER A 171 -21.19 0.04 5.14
N THR A 172 -20.47 -0.17 4.05
CA THR A 172 -20.10 -1.49 3.54
C THR A 172 -18.66 -1.48 3.00
N PRO A 173 -17.93 -2.60 3.10
CA PRO A 173 -16.55 -2.69 2.61
C PRO A 173 -16.54 -3.09 1.13
N TRP A 174 -17.20 -2.31 0.27
CA TRP A 174 -17.42 -2.66 -1.14
C TRP A 174 -16.11 -2.80 -1.97
N TRP A 175 -14.99 -2.28 -1.46
CA TRP A 175 -13.65 -2.46 -2.05
C TRP A 175 -13.01 -3.82 -1.76
N LYS A 176 -13.46 -4.56 -0.74
CA LYS A 176 -12.90 -5.88 -0.34
C LYS A 176 -13.43 -7.04 -1.19
N THR A 177 -13.48 -6.90 -2.51
CA THR A 177 -14.16 -7.82 -3.44
C THR A 177 -14.10 -9.33 -3.10
N ALA A 178 -15.29 -9.95 -3.00
CA ALA A 178 -15.67 -11.33 -3.37
C ALA A 178 -15.78 -12.50 -2.36
N LEU A 179 -15.43 -12.42 -1.07
CA LEU A 179 -15.53 -13.60 -0.16
C LEU A 179 -16.08 -13.31 1.25
N GLY A 180 -17.27 -12.73 1.37
CA GLY A 180 -17.93 -12.72 2.67
C GLY A 180 -19.25 -11.96 2.73
N ALA A 181 -20.35 -12.70 2.68
CA ALA A 181 -21.69 -12.27 3.06
C ALA A 181 -22.36 -11.17 2.20
N GLY A 182 -22.99 -11.59 1.11
CA GLY A 182 -24.32 -11.09 0.75
C GLY A 182 -24.48 -9.64 0.30
N ALA A 183 -23.80 -9.22 -0.77
CA ALA A 183 -24.33 -8.23 -1.74
C ALA A 183 -23.43 -8.17 -3.00
N GLY A 184 -23.88 -8.80 -4.09
CA GLY A 184 -23.57 -8.48 -5.51
C GLY A 184 -22.15 -8.13 -5.95
N VAL A 185 -21.48 -9.11 -6.58
CA VAL A 185 -20.15 -9.05 -7.25
C VAL A 185 -20.05 -8.04 -8.43
N LEU A 186 -21.06 -7.21 -8.69
CA LEU A 186 -21.05 -6.18 -9.74
C LEU A 186 -21.33 -4.75 -9.23
N GLY A 187 -21.50 -4.56 -7.92
CA GLY A 187 -21.95 -3.28 -7.36
C GLY A 187 -20.85 -2.29 -6.97
N GLY A 188 -19.61 -2.74 -6.70
CA GLY A 188 -18.56 -1.87 -6.12
C GLY A 188 -18.24 -0.64 -6.98
N VAL A 189 -18.21 -0.79 -8.31
CA VAL A 189 -18.01 0.33 -9.24
C VAL A 189 -19.19 1.29 -9.22
N LEU A 190 -20.43 0.78 -9.24
CA LEU A 190 -21.64 1.61 -9.18
C LEU A 190 -21.76 2.37 -7.85
N ILE A 191 -21.36 1.73 -6.74
CA ILE A 191 -21.31 2.35 -5.41
C ILE A 191 -20.27 3.46 -5.39
N ALA A 192 -19.07 3.20 -5.90
CA ALA A 192 -18.02 4.21 -6.02
C ALA A 192 -18.48 5.37 -6.91
N ASP A 193 -19.08 5.08 -8.06
CA ASP A 193 -19.64 6.10 -8.95
C ASP A 193 -20.69 6.96 -8.26
N ALA A 194 -21.61 6.36 -7.52
CA ALA A 194 -22.64 7.10 -6.81
C ALA A 194 -22.05 7.98 -5.69
N LEU A 195 -21.25 7.39 -4.79
CA LEU A 195 -20.66 8.07 -3.62
C LEU A 195 -19.71 9.21 -4.01
N PHE A 196 -19.04 9.08 -5.16
CA PHE A 196 -18.03 10.02 -5.64
C PHE A 196 -18.43 10.71 -6.94
N SER A 197 -19.73 10.69 -7.29
CA SER A 197 -20.21 11.38 -8.50
C SER A 197 -19.97 12.90 -8.39
N PRO A 198 -19.81 13.61 -9.53
CA PRO A 198 -19.66 15.06 -9.56
C PRO A 198 -20.80 15.82 -8.86
N ALA A 199 -21.98 15.22 -8.72
CA ALA A 199 -23.11 15.81 -7.99
C ALA A 199 -22.84 16.00 -6.49
N PHE A 200 -21.86 15.27 -5.92
CA PHE A 200 -21.37 15.41 -4.55
C PHE A 200 -20.00 16.09 -4.48
N ALA A 201 -19.44 16.54 -5.61
CA ALA A 201 -18.19 17.30 -5.60
C ALA A 201 -18.47 18.67 -4.97
N ASP A 202 -17.75 18.95 -3.89
CA ASP A 202 -17.73 20.27 -3.27
C ASP A 202 -17.30 21.30 -4.33
N PRO A 203 -18.01 22.43 -4.52
CA PRO A 203 -17.56 23.49 -5.41
C PRO A 203 -16.23 24.07 -4.90
N GLY A 204 -15.11 23.45 -5.29
CA GLY A 204 -13.76 23.80 -4.84
C GLY A 204 -12.76 22.63 -4.73
N TYR A 205 -13.19 21.37 -4.67
CA TYR A 205 -12.26 20.22 -4.67
C TYR A 205 -12.31 19.51 -6.03
N GLY A 206 -11.37 19.91 -6.88
CA GLY A 206 -11.27 19.56 -8.29
C GLY A 206 -11.12 18.06 -8.54
N TYR A 207 -12.18 17.50 -9.11
CA TYR A 207 -12.15 16.36 -10.03
C TYR A 207 -11.21 16.60 -11.24
N GLU A 208 -10.72 17.83 -11.41
CA GLU A 208 -9.80 18.26 -12.47
C GLU A 208 -8.37 17.72 -12.29
N ALA A 209 -7.85 17.58 -11.07
CA ALA A 209 -6.48 17.13 -10.86
C ALA A 209 -6.26 15.65 -11.27
N GLY A 210 -7.20 14.76 -10.97
CA GLY A 210 -7.05 13.33 -11.25
C GLY A 210 -7.33 12.91 -12.71
N TYR A 211 -8.17 13.67 -13.43
CA TYR A 211 -8.50 13.38 -14.83
C TYR A 211 -7.54 14.06 -15.82
N GLN A 212 -7.05 15.27 -15.52
CA GLN A 212 -6.05 15.93 -16.37
C GLN A 212 -4.69 15.26 -16.28
N GLU A 213 -4.26 14.80 -15.09
CA GLU A 213 -2.96 14.15 -14.94
C GLU A 213 -2.93 12.75 -15.58
N GLY A 214 -4.07 12.03 -15.62
CA GLY A 214 -4.17 10.74 -16.31
C GLY A 214 -4.31 10.80 -17.85
N PHE A 215 -4.73 11.93 -18.40
CA PHE A 215 -4.83 12.14 -19.86
C PHE A 215 -3.63 12.92 -20.43
N ALA A 216 -2.95 13.75 -19.64
CA ALA A 216 -1.77 14.48 -20.06
C ALA A 216 -0.52 13.58 -20.15
N ASP A 217 -0.37 12.62 -19.22
CA ASP A 217 0.79 11.70 -19.22
C ASP A 217 0.68 10.58 -20.27
N GLY A 218 -0.49 10.44 -20.90
CA GLY A 218 -0.75 9.44 -21.95
C GLY A 218 -0.51 9.92 -23.38
N ASN A 219 -0.21 11.21 -23.60
CA ASN A 219 -0.14 11.80 -24.94
C ASN A 219 1.15 12.55 -25.28
N ASP A 220 2.17 12.52 -24.41
CA ASP A 220 3.45 13.25 -24.64
C ASP A 220 4.68 12.34 -24.79
N PHE A 221 4.47 11.05 -25.07
CA PHE A 221 5.52 10.12 -25.55
C PHE A 221 5.39 9.80 -27.05
N GLY A 222 4.73 10.68 -27.80
CA GLY A 222 4.67 10.64 -29.25
C GLY A 222 5.65 11.64 -29.84
N ASP A 223 6.67 11.10 -30.52
CA ASP A 223 7.53 11.78 -31.51
C ASP A 223 8.86 12.39 -30.99
N GLN A 224 9.87 11.53 -30.88
CA GLN A 224 11.20 11.88 -31.37
C GLN A 224 12.08 10.65 -31.67
N GLY A 225 12.29 10.40 -32.97
CA GLY A 225 13.59 9.96 -33.51
C GLY A 225 13.92 8.47 -33.44
N GLY A 226 13.66 7.75 -34.53
CA GLY A 226 14.11 6.37 -34.73
C GLY A 226 15.62 6.21 -35.01
N ALA A 227 16.13 5.00 -34.76
CA ALA A 227 17.05 4.27 -35.62
C ALA A 227 17.37 2.87 -35.03
N ASP A 228 17.12 1.84 -35.85
CA ASP A 228 17.75 0.51 -35.92
C ASP A 228 18.59 -0.06 -34.75
N GLN A 229 18.10 -1.18 -34.21
CA GLN A 229 18.79 -2.46 -33.93
C GLN A 229 17.78 -3.35 -33.17
N GLY A 230 17.20 -4.44 -33.70
CA GLY A 230 17.83 -5.57 -34.36
C GLY A 230 18.18 -6.64 -33.33
N GLY A 231 17.31 -7.63 -33.08
CA GLY A 231 17.66 -8.80 -32.26
C GLY A 231 16.48 -9.63 -31.72
N ASP A 232 16.27 -10.78 -32.33
CA ASP A 232 15.32 -11.87 -32.07
C ASP A 232 15.62 -12.69 -30.79
N PHE A 233 14.72 -13.64 -30.47
CA PHE A 233 14.72 -14.72 -29.46
C PHE A 233 14.13 -14.36 -28.07
N GLY A 234 13.14 -15.05 -27.53
CA GLY A 234 12.50 -16.32 -27.89
C GLY A 234 11.87 -16.90 -26.62
N GLY A 235 10.61 -17.31 -26.68
CA GLY A 235 9.87 -17.87 -25.56
C GLY A 235 10.44 -19.20 -25.05
N GLY A 236 10.18 -19.50 -23.78
CA GLY A 236 10.57 -20.76 -23.16
C GLY A 236 9.94 -20.93 -21.78
N ASP A 237 8.81 -21.64 -21.79
CA ASP A 237 8.18 -22.38 -20.69
C ASP A 237 9.20 -23.29 -19.96
N PHE A 238 9.13 -23.37 -18.63
CA PHE A 238 9.61 -24.53 -17.86
C PHE A 238 8.83 -24.70 -16.56
N GLY A 239 7.84 -25.60 -16.62
CA GLY A 239 7.36 -26.36 -15.47
C GLY A 239 8.29 -27.53 -15.14
N GLY A 240 8.38 -27.83 -13.84
CA GLY A 240 9.06 -28.96 -13.21
C GLY A 240 8.85 -28.91 -11.71
#